data_AF-A0A066U334-F1
#
_entry.id   AF-A0A066U334-F1
#
_cell.length_a   1.000
_cell.length_b   1.000
_cell.length_c   1.000
_cell.angle_alpha   90.00
_cell.angle_beta   90.00
_cell.angle_gamma   90.00
#
_symmetry.space_group_name_H-M   'P 1'
#
loop_
_entity.id
_entity.type
_entity.pdbx_description
1 polymer ?
#
loop_
_entity_poly.entity_id
_entity_poly.type
_entity_poly.pdbx_seq_one_letter_code
_entity_poly.pdbx_strand_id
1 'polypeptide(L)'
;MFEYHGWIALRPTAEALDDEPPLRLGEIQSLVDEFAGYGLMDLQPMNGTYYIHLGGNPNRSGQHGPAVVDLFTQVGRLAPGSYGLLYVHDDEHPEHMLSFRVFRLARGMVTEHADHLLSPVIPTLEDSEAS
;
A
#
# COMPACT_ATOMS: atom_id res chain seq x y z
N MET A 1 9.12 -8.56 -12.76
CA MET A 1 9.14 -8.41 -11.30
C MET A 1 8.12 -7.37 -10.86
N PHE A 2 7.28 -7.72 -9.89
CA PHE A 2 6.35 -6.80 -9.27
C PHE A 2 6.70 -6.67 -7.79
N GLU A 3 7.22 -5.53 -7.40
CA GLU A 3 7.61 -5.20 -6.04
C GLU A 3 6.60 -4.23 -5.43
N TYR A 4 6.26 -4.44 -4.16
CA TYR A 4 5.45 -3.48 -3.42
C TYR A 4 5.86 -3.39 -1.96
N HIS A 5 5.76 -2.19 -1.39
CA HIS A 5 6.03 -1.91 0.02
C HIS A 5 5.09 -0.81 0.52
N GLY A 6 4.46 -1.01 1.66
CA GLY A 6 3.52 -0.03 2.18
C GLY A 6 3.19 -0.17 3.65
N TRP A 7 2.47 0.83 4.13
CA TRP A 7 1.95 0.89 5.48
C TRP A 7 0.63 1.66 5.53
N ILE A 8 -0.20 1.36 6.52
CA ILE A 8 -1.43 2.08 6.83
C ILE A 8 -1.52 2.28 8.34
N ALA A 9 -1.73 3.52 8.79
CA ALA A 9 -2.21 3.82 10.13
C ALA A 9 -3.74 3.80 10.13
N LEU A 10 -4.34 2.92 10.92
CA LEU A 10 -5.79 2.75 10.94
C LEU A 10 -6.46 3.78 11.83
N ARG A 11 -7.44 4.48 11.27
CA ARG A 11 -8.34 5.38 12.00
C ARG A 11 -9.77 5.24 11.49
N PRO A 12 -10.75 5.18 12.39
CA PRO A 12 -12.13 4.90 12.02
C PRO A 12 -12.74 6.04 11.20
N THR A 13 -12.42 7.30 11.49
CA THR A 13 -12.96 8.47 10.80
C THR A 13 -11.89 9.53 10.56
N ALA A 14 -12.09 10.32 9.50
CA ALA A 14 -11.25 11.48 9.17
C ALA A 14 -11.74 12.78 9.82
N GLU A 15 -12.85 12.70 10.54
CA GLU A 15 -13.45 13.80 11.30
C GLU A 15 -12.89 13.82 12.72
N ALA A 16 -12.69 15.02 13.27
CA ALA A 16 -12.37 15.16 14.68
C ALA A 16 -13.66 15.05 15.49
N LEU A 17 -13.99 13.84 15.92
CA LEU A 17 -15.15 13.55 16.76
C LEU A 17 -14.68 13.32 18.21
N ASP A 18 -15.43 13.81 19.18
CA ASP A 18 -15.15 13.56 20.60
C ASP A 18 -15.32 12.07 20.95
N ASP A 19 -16.30 11.40 20.30
CA ASP A 19 -16.51 9.95 20.35
C ASP A 19 -16.34 9.36 18.94
N GLU A 20 -15.18 8.76 18.69
CA GLU A 20 -14.94 8.06 17.42
C GLU A 20 -15.68 6.71 17.39
N PRO A 21 -16.27 6.33 16.24
CA PRO A 21 -16.84 5.00 16.10
C PRO A 21 -15.73 3.94 16.20
N PRO A 22 -16.03 2.73 16.69
CA PRO A 22 -15.03 1.68 16.79
C PRO A 22 -14.51 1.30 15.40
N LEU A 23 -13.22 0.99 15.31
CA LEU A 23 -12.65 0.39 14.10
C LEU A 23 -13.33 -0.96 13.81
N ARG A 24 -13.64 -1.20 12.53
CA ARG A 24 -14.13 -2.48 12.01
C ARG A 24 -12.99 -3.51 11.91
N LEU A 25 -12.35 -3.77 13.04
CA LEU A 25 -11.07 -4.48 13.11
C LEU A 25 -11.16 -5.93 12.61
N GLY A 26 -12.27 -6.62 12.88
CA GLY A 26 -12.48 -8.00 12.40
C GLY A 26 -12.61 -8.10 10.88
N GLU A 27 -13.28 -7.14 10.24
CA GLU A 27 -13.37 -7.06 8.78
C GLU A 27 -11.99 -6.74 8.17
N ILE A 28 -11.24 -5.83 8.79
CA ILE A 28 -9.88 -5.49 8.36
C ILE A 28 -8.94 -6.68 8.51
N GLN A 29 -8.99 -7.41 9.63
CA GLN A 29 -8.20 -8.62 9.83
C GLN A 29 -8.50 -9.67 8.75
N SER A 30 -9.78 -9.83 8.38
CA SER A 30 -10.17 -10.78 7.34
C SER A 30 -9.57 -10.42 5.97
N LEU A 31 -9.52 -9.13 5.63
CA LEU A 31 -8.83 -8.65 4.41
C LEU A 31 -7.32 -8.93 4.46
N VAL A 32 -6.69 -8.74 5.62
CA VAL A 32 -5.27 -9.03 5.82
C VAL A 32 -4.99 -10.52 5.65
N ASP A 33 -5.80 -11.38 6.27
CA ASP A 33 -5.63 -12.83 6.24
C ASP A 33 -5.79 -13.41 4.82
N GLU A 34 -6.71 -12.86 4.03
CA GLU A 34 -6.89 -13.24 2.61
C GLU A 34 -5.65 -12.90 1.77
N PHE A 35 -4.96 -11.81 2.11
CA PHE A 35 -3.80 -11.31 1.36
C PHE A 35 -2.46 -11.87 1.86
N ALA A 36 -2.37 -12.36 3.10
CA ALA A 36 -1.14 -12.86 3.73
C ALA A 36 -0.45 -14.01 2.97
N GLY A 37 -1.13 -14.67 2.02
CA GLY A 37 -0.54 -15.69 1.15
C GLY A 37 0.45 -15.16 0.10
N TYR A 38 0.56 -13.83 -0.09
CA TYR A 38 1.23 -13.21 -1.23
C TYR A 38 2.40 -12.28 -0.88
N GLY A 39 2.76 -12.17 0.41
CA GLY A 39 3.86 -11.32 0.88
C GLY A 39 3.96 -11.24 2.40
N LEU A 40 4.87 -10.40 2.88
CA LEU A 40 4.89 -9.96 4.27
C LEU A 40 3.64 -9.10 4.49
N MET A 41 2.78 -9.51 5.42
CA MET A 41 1.64 -8.69 5.82
C MET A 41 1.40 -8.87 7.30
N ASP A 42 1.23 -7.74 8.00
CA ASP A 42 1.05 -7.74 9.44
C ASP A 42 0.08 -6.64 9.89
N LEU A 43 -0.82 -6.98 10.81
CA LEU A 43 -1.74 -6.05 11.48
C LEU A 43 -1.38 -6.00 12.97
N GLN A 44 -0.80 -4.88 13.41
CA GLN A 44 -0.23 -4.76 14.76
C GLN A 44 -0.83 -3.59 15.55
N PRO A 45 -1.22 -3.81 16.81
CA PRO A 45 -1.51 -2.71 17.74
C PRO A 45 -0.21 -2.10 18.28
N MET A 46 -0.10 -0.77 18.22
CA MET A 46 1.00 -0.01 18.83
C MET A 46 0.46 1.28 19.46
N ASN A 47 0.60 1.41 20.78
CA ASN A 47 0.15 2.57 21.57
C ASN A 47 -1.31 2.99 21.30
N GLY A 48 -2.22 2.01 21.21
CA GLY A 48 -3.65 2.26 20.99
C GLY A 48 -4.04 2.56 19.53
N THR A 49 -3.08 2.57 18.60
CA THR A 49 -3.35 2.65 17.15
C THR A 49 -3.00 1.33 16.49
N TYR A 50 -3.78 0.91 15.50
CA TYR A 50 -3.45 -0.28 14.71
C TYR A 50 -2.74 0.13 13.41
N TYR A 51 -1.76 -0.66 13.01
CA TYR A 51 -0.99 -0.45 11.80
C TYR A 51 -1.02 -1.69 10.93
N ILE A 52 -1.19 -1.50 9.62
CA ILE A 52 -0.92 -2.53 8.63
C ILE A 52 0.45 -2.24 8.05
N HIS A 53 1.33 -3.23 8.01
CA HIS A 53 2.57 -3.20 7.25
C HIS A 53 2.53 -4.29 6.20
N LEU A 54 3.00 -3.99 5.00
CA LEU A 54 2.98 -4.93 3.90
C LEU A 54 4.18 -4.76 2.97
N GLY A 55 4.63 -5.87 2.40
CA GLY A 55 5.59 -5.86 1.31
C GLY A 55 5.73 -7.21 0.65
N GLY A 56 6.08 -7.22 -0.64
CA GLY A 56 6.24 -8.46 -1.38
C GLY A 56 6.91 -8.24 -2.72
N ASN A 57 7.45 -9.32 -3.27
CA ASN A 57 8.12 -9.32 -4.57
C ASN A 57 7.77 -10.58 -5.38
N PRO A 58 6.50 -10.74 -5.82
CA PRO A 58 6.10 -11.86 -6.66
C PRO A 58 6.77 -11.84 -8.06
N ASN A 59 7.20 -13.03 -8.51
CA ASN A 59 7.86 -13.24 -9.82
C ASN A 59 6.99 -12.97 -11.06
N ARG A 60 5.68 -12.69 -10.91
CA ARG A 60 4.78 -12.28 -12.01
C ARG A 60 3.82 -11.21 -11.52
N SER A 61 3.73 -10.11 -12.27
CA SER A 61 2.84 -8.97 -12.06
C SER A 61 1.35 -9.31 -12.05
N GLY A 62 0.94 -10.46 -12.63
CA GLY A 62 -0.43 -10.92 -12.96
C GLY A 62 -1.61 -10.47 -12.07
N GLN A 63 -2.43 -11.40 -11.55
CA GLN A 63 -3.67 -11.04 -10.82
C GLN A 63 -3.43 -10.29 -9.48
N HIS A 64 -2.18 -10.10 -9.06
CA HIS A 64 -1.82 -9.70 -7.70
C HIS A 64 -1.47 -8.21 -7.58
N GLY A 65 -1.02 -7.56 -8.67
CA GLY A 65 -0.71 -6.13 -8.64
C GLY A 65 -1.93 -5.23 -8.37
N PRO A 66 -3.08 -5.47 -9.01
CA PRO A 66 -4.32 -4.79 -8.66
C PRO A 66 -4.79 -5.10 -7.23
N ALA A 67 -4.57 -6.34 -6.75
CA ALA A 67 -5.10 -6.79 -5.45
C ALA A 67 -4.53 -6.02 -4.26
N VAL A 68 -3.25 -5.60 -4.29
CA VAL A 68 -2.66 -4.80 -3.20
C VAL A 68 -3.20 -3.37 -3.17
N VAL A 69 -3.50 -2.79 -4.33
CA VAL A 69 -4.14 -1.47 -4.43
C VAL A 69 -5.61 -1.56 -4.00
N ASP A 70 -6.27 -2.68 -4.34
CA ASP A 70 -7.63 -2.97 -3.90
C ASP A 70 -7.72 -3.11 -2.39
N LEU A 71 -6.75 -3.75 -1.73
CA LEU A 71 -6.65 -3.78 -0.26
C LEU A 71 -6.66 -2.37 0.34
N PHE A 72 -5.84 -1.45 -0.18
CA PHE A 72 -5.83 -0.04 0.27
C PHE A 72 -7.22 0.61 0.09
N THR A 73 -7.90 0.30 -1.01
CA THR A 73 -9.24 0.80 -1.30
C THR A 73 -10.28 0.26 -0.33
N GLN A 74 -10.24 -1.04 -0.02
CA GLN A 74 -11.17 -1.65 0.94
C GLN A 74 -10.92 -1.13 2.36
N VAL A 75 -9.66 -1.01 2.79
CA VAL A 75 -9.31 -0.40 4.08
C VAL A 75 -9.81 1.04 4.16
N GLY A 76 -9.64 1.83 3.09
CA GLY A 76 -10.16 3.19 3.02
C GLY A 76 -11.68 3.28 3.18
N ARG A 77 -12.44 2.28 2.70
CA ARG A 77 -13.90 2.21 2.89
C ARG A 77 -14.29 1.80 4.31
N LEU A 78 -13.57 0.85 4.91
CA LEU A 78 -13.85 0.34 6.24
C LEU A 78 -13.47 1.33 7.34
N ALA A 79 -12.36 2.03 7.15
CA ALA A 79 -11.76 2.98 8.08
C ALA A 79 -11.35 4.28 7.36
N PRO A 80 -12.30 5.16 6.98
CA PRO A 80 -12.03 6.37 6.20
C PRO A 80 -11.04 7.37 6.82
N GLY A 81 -10.80 7.30 8.13
CA GLY A 81 -9.76 8.09 8.79
C GLY A 81 -8.34 7.68 8.47
N SER A 82 -8.17 6.45 7.97
CA SER A 82 -6.87 5.84 7.79
C SER A 82 -6.06 6.57 6.73
N TYR A 83 -4.75 6.50 6.88
CA TYR A 83 -3.80 7.06 5.93
C TYR A 83 -2.58 6.17 5.79
N GLY A 84 -1.94 6.25 4.65
CA GLY A 84 -0.82 5.38 4.33
C GLY A 84 -0.29 5.60 2.92
N LEU A 85 0.87 4.99 2.66
CA LEU A 85 1.53 4.99 1.36
C LEU A 85 1.84 3.56 0.96
N LEU A 86 1.67 3.27 -0.33
CA LEU A 86 2.07 2.04 -0.98
C LEU A 86 2.92 2.38 -2.19
N TYR A 87 4.18 1.97 -2.15
CA TYR A 87 5.09 2.00 -3.28
C TYR A 87 4.91 0.71 -4.08
N VAL A 88 4.87 0.84 -5.40
CA VAL A 88 4.79 -0.27 -6.36
C VAL A 88 5.80 -0.03 -7.47
N HIS A 89 6.59 -1.05 -7.79
CA HIS A 89 7.41 -1.09 -9.01
C HIS A 89 7.07 -2.34 -9.80
N ASP A 90 6.83 -2.16 -11.10
CA ASP A 90 6.47 -3.22 -12.03
C ASP A 90 7.31 -3.07 -13.30
N ASP A 91 8.35 -3.90 -13.40
CA ASP A 91 9.26 -3.91 -14.55
C ASP A 91 8.64 -4.52 -15.83
N GLU A 92 7.39 -4.96 -15.77
CA GLU A 92 6.62 -5.40 -16.94
C GLU A 92 5.62 -4.31 -17.39
N HIS A 93 5.47 -3.23 -16.63
CA HIS A 93 4.53 -2.16 -16.95
C HIS A 93 5.00 -1.34 -18.16
N PRO A 94 4.21 -1.24 -19.24
CA PRO A 94 4.66 -0.64 -20.50
C PRO A 94 5.08 0.82 -20.38
N GLU A 95 4.47 1.57 -19.46
CA GLU A 95 4.73 3.01 -19.26
C GLU A 95 5.55 3.33 -18.00
N HIS A 96 5.72 2.36 -17.09
CA HIS A 96 6.28 2.61 -15.75
C HIS A 96 7.38 1.63 -15.37
N MET A 97 7.93 0.92 -16.35
CA MET A 97 8.99 -0.07 -16.20
C MET A 97 10.20 0.42 -15.40
N LEU A 98 10.54 1.71 -15.51
CA LEU A 98 11.66 2.35 -14.84
C LEU A 98 11.23 3.28 -13.70
N SER A 99 10.00 3.17 -13.19
CA SER A 99 9.47 4.10 -12.19
C SER A 99 8.64 3.41 -11.13
N PHE A 100 8.84 3.83 -9.89
CA PHE A 100 7.92 3.53 -8.81
C PHE A 100 6.66 4.39 -8.95
N ARG A 101 5.55 3.79 -8.55
CA ARG A 101 4.26 4.45 -8.37
C ARG A 101 3.90 4.46 -6.89
N VAL A 102 3.35 5.57 -6.42
CA VAL A 102 2.92 5.72 -5.02
C VAL A 102 1.41 5.85 -4.95
N PHE A 103 0.77 4.87 -4.31
CA PHE A 103 -0.63 4.93 -3.97
C PHE A 103 -0.78 5.52 -2.57
N ARG A 104 -1.44 6.67 -2.48
CA ARG A 104 -1.75 7.34 -1.21
C ARG A 104 -3.17 7.02 -0.80
N LEU A 105 -3.32 6.40 0.38
CA LEU A 105 -4.59 6.36 1.10
C LEU A 105 -4.70 7.60 1.99
N ALA A 106 -5.76 8.38 1.81
CA ALA A 106 -6.11 9.47 2.72
C ALA A 106 -7.61 9.74 2.65
N ARG A 107 -8.25 9.91 3.81
CA ARG A 107 -9.69 10.24 3.90
C ARG A 107 -10.58 9.23 3.14
N GLY A 108 -10.22 7.95 3.22
CA GLY A 108 -10.93 6.85 2.57
C GLY A 108 -10.74 6.75 1.06
N MET A 109 -9.89 7.59 0.46
CA MET A 109 -9.63 7.61 -0.97
C MET A 109 -8.20 7.15 -1.27
N VAL A 110 -8.05 6.34 -2.31
CA VAL A 110 -6.75 5.97 -2.87
C VAL A 110 -6.49 6.80 -4.12
N THR A 111 -5.32 7.41 -4.20
CA THR A 111 -4.87 8.21 -5.35
C THR A 111 -3.47 7.80 -5.75
N GLU A 112 -3.21 7.68 -7.05
CA GLU A 112 -1.92 7.34 -7.61
C GLU A 112 -1.08 8.61 -7.86
N HIS A 113 0.21 8.55 -7.54
CA HIS A 113 1.18 9.62 -7.69
C HIS A 113 2.48 9.06 -8.27
N ALA A 114 3.19 9.89 -9.03
CA ALA A 114 4.56 9.57 -9.42
C ALA A 114 5.48 9.62 -8.20
N ASP A 115 6.40 8.67 -8.11
CA ASP A 115 7.50 8.76 -7.16
C ASP A 115 8.61 9.69 -7.71
N HIS A 116 9.24 10.43 -6.81
CA HIS A 116 10.37 11.31 -7.11
C HIS A 116 11.59 11.02 -6.23
N LEU A 117 11.51 10.01 -5.36
CA LEU A 117 12.55 9.67 -4.40
C LEU A 117 13.41 8.48 -4.86
N LEU A 118 12.77 7.49 -5.47
CA LEU A 118 13.38 6.24 -5.95
C LEU A 118 13.32 6.12 -7.49
N SER A 119 12.67 7.07 -8.16
CA SER A 119 12.45 7.07 -9.61
C SER A 119 13.24 8.17 -10.32
N PRO A 120 13.76 7.91 -11.54
CA PRO A 120 13.71 6.62 -12.25
C PRO A 120 14.68 5.60 -11.64
N VAL A 121 14.35 4.31 -11.71
CA VAL A 121 15.19 3.23 -11.17
C VAL A 121 16.64 3.33 -11.67
N ILE A 122 16.81 3.66 -12.94
CA ILE A 122 18.10 4.00 -13.53
C ILE A 122 18.12 5.51 -13.85
N PRO A 123 19.08 6.31 -13.35
CA PRO A 123 20.27 5.91 -12.61
C PRO A 123 20.12 6.00 -11.07
N THR A 124 18.91 6.13 -10.53
CA THR A 124 18.72 6.50 -9.11
C THR A 124 19.09 5.38 -8.14
N LEU A 125 18.69 4.16 -8.47
CA LEU A 125 18.92 2.95 -7.65
C LEU A 125 20.00 2.06 -8.28
N GLU A 126 20.01 2.00 -9.61
CA GLU A 126 20.91 1.18 -10.41
C GLU A 126 21.76 2.08 -11.33
N ASP A 127 22.98 1.67 -11.64
CA ASP A 127 23.81 2.38 -12.62
C ASP A 127 23.23 2.22 -14.04
N SER A 128 23.27 3.28 -14.85
CA SER A 128 23.06 3.13 -16.29
C SER A 128 24.18 2.29 -16.89
N GLU A 129 23.88 1.28 -17.71
CA GLU A 129 24.91 0.48 -18.38
C GLU A 129 25.96 1.41 -19.02
N ALA A 130 27.23 1.19 -18.69
CA ALA A 130 28.33 1.97 -19.21
C ALA A 130 28.36 1.83 -20.73
N SER A 131 28.20 2.95 -21.44
CA SER A 131 28.35 3.03 -22.90
C SER A 131 29.76 2.74 -23.37
#